data_AF-K9XR29-F1
#
_entry.id   AF-K9XR29-F1
#
_cell.length_a   1.000
_cell.length_b   1.000
_cell.length_c   1.000
_cell.angle_alpha   90.00
_cell.angle_beta   90.00
_cell.angle_gamma   90.00
#
_symmetry.space_group_name_H-M   'P 1'
#
loop_
_entity.id
_entity.type
_entity.pdbx_description
1 polymer ?
#
loop_
_entity_poly.entity_id
_entity_poly.type
_entity_poly.pdbx_seq_one_letter_code
_entity_poly.pdbx_strand_id
1 'polypeptide(L)'
;MIISELKESMLPPVAQKKMQAWIRSRHLICSGHFFIFETLEYSTVERFEECVKSLGGTLISVEPTKKVWIGNHRQVILYQAKASLHTPHHALNQYWIKYGGFYTRFDERPC
;
A
#
# COMPACT_ATOMS: atom_id res chain seq x y z
N MET A 1 -11.90 30.59 16.17
CA MET A 1 -12.53 29.58 15.28
C MET A 1 -12.39 30.14 13.87
N ILE A 2 -11.64 29.60 12.92
CA ILE A 2 -11.18 28.23 12.66
C ILE A 2 -9.83 28.38 11.93
N ILE A 3 -8.72 27.95 12.55
CA ILE A 3 -7.57 27.51 11.74
C ILE A 3 -7.85 26.01 11.56
N SER A 4 -8.52 25.69 10.47
CA SER A 4 -8.78 24.32 10.05
C SER A 4 -7.43 23.62 9.93
N GLU A 5 -7.27 22.51 10.63
CA GLU A 5 -6.13 21.60 10.51
C GLU A 5 -5.77 21.38 9.03
N LEU A 6 -4.72 22.06 8.57
CA LEU A 6 -3.92 21.59 7.47
C LEU A 6 -3.20 20.35 7.99
N LYS A 7 -3.93 19.22 8.07
CA LYS A 7 -3.30 17.91 8.21
C LYS A 7 -2.33 17.84 7.04
N GLU A 8 -1.02 17.83 7.34
CA GLU A 8 0.04 17.79 6.33
C GLU A 8 -0.18 16.57 5.43
N SER A 9 -0.93 16.76 4.35
CA SER A 9 -1.18 15.71 3.38
C SER A 9 0.13 15.48 2.65
N MET A 10 0.61 14.24 2.63
CA MET A 10 1.82 13.86 1.90
C MET A 10 1.79 14.47 0.49
N LEU A 11 2.88 15.09 0.04
CA LEU A 11 2.93 15.71 -1.28
C LEU A 11 2.92 14.63 -2.39
N PRO A 12 2.28 14.87 -3.56
CA PRO A 12 2.16 13.84 -4.59
C PRO A 12 3.48 13.22 -5.05
N PRO A 13 4.59 13.97 -5.26
CA PRO A 13 5.88 13.37 -5.60
C PRO A 13 6.47 12.49 -4.49
N VAL A 14 6.21 12.83 -3.23
CA VAL A 14 6.66 12.05 -2.06
C VAL A 14 5.83 10.76 -1.96
N ALA A 15 4.51 10.86 -2.11
CA ALA A 15 3.61 9.72 -2.16
C ALA A 15 3.98 8.74 -3.27
N GLN A 16 4.27 9.25 -4.48
CA GLN A 16 4.68 8.43 -5.61
C GLN A 16 6.00 7.68 -5.32
N LYS A 17 7.03 8.37 -4.80
CA LYS A 17 8.29 7.71 -4.42
C LYS A 17 8.09 6.64 -3.35
N LYS A 18 7.20 6.89 -2.39
CA LYS A 18 6.87 5.93 -1.32
C LYS A 18 6.19 4.68 -1.89
N MET A 19 5.19 4.86 -2.75
CA MET A 19 4.53 3.74 -3.44
C MET A 19 5.50 2.94 -4.31
N GLN A 20 6.40 3.60 -5.05
CA GLN A 20 7.46 2.93 -5.81
C GLN A 20 8.40 2.10 -4.92
N ALA A 21 8.73 2.58 -3.72
CA ALA A 21 9.52 1.81 -2.76
C ALA A 21 8.78 0.55 -2.30
N TRP A 22 7.47 0.65 -2.02
CA TRP A 22 6.65 -0.51 -1.64
C TRP A 22 6.43 -1.50 -2.78
N ILE A 23 6.36 -1.03 -4.03
CA ILE A 23 6.35 -1.89 -5.22
C ILE A 23 7.63 -2.74 -5.26
N ARG A 24 8.80 -2.10 -5.14
CA ARG A 24 10.11 -2.79 -5.19
C ARG A 24 10.29 -3.79 -4.06
N SER A 25 9.80 -3.49 -2.87
CA SER A 25 9.87 -4.40 -1.72
C SER A 25 8.73 -5.44 -1.69
N ARG A 26 7.89 -5.48 -2.74
CA ARG A 26 6.73 -6.38 -2.88
C ARG A 26 5.74 -6.29 -1.73
N HIS A 27 5.60 -5.11 -1.12
CA HIS A 27 4.48 -4.83 -0.22
C HIS A 27 3.24 -4.34 -0.99
N LEU A 28 3.45 -3.72 -2.16
CA LEU A 28 2.40 -3.16 -3.00
C LEU A 28 2.40 -3.87 -4.36
N ILE A 29 1.25 -4.42 -4.76
CA ILE A 29 1.06 -5.03 -6.08
C ILE A 29 -0.16 -4.43 -6.78
N CYS A 30 -0.21 -4.54 -8.11
CA CYS A 30 -1.42 -4.27 -8.88
C CYS A 30 -2.22 -5.57 -9.07
N SER A 31 -3.53 -5.50 -8.85
CA SER A 31 -4.48 -6.59 -9.10
C SER A 31 -5.69 -6.02 -9.84
N GLY A 32 -5.73 -6.22 -11.16
CA GLY A 32 -6.69 -5.56 -12.05
C GLY A 32 -6.54 -4.03 -11.99
N HIS A 33 -7.61 -3.35 -11.58
CA HIS A 33 -7.65 -1.89 -11.40
C HIS A 33 -7.27 -1.43 -9.98
N PHE A 34 -6.93 -2.36 -9.10
CA PHE A 34 -6.68 -2.08 -7.70
C PHE A 34 -5.21 -2.23 -7.34
N PHE A 35 -4.82 -1.49 -6.32
CA PHE A 35 -3.59 -1.66 -5.59
C PHE A 35 -3.88 -2.47 -4.33
N ILE A 36 -3.12 -3.54 -4.14
CA ILE A 36 -3.17 -4.38 -2.94
C ILE A 36 -1.88 -4.14 -2.17
N PHE A 37 -2.02 -3.61 -0.95
CA PHE A 37 -0.93 -3.29 -0.05
C PHE A 37 -0.98 -4.20 1.17
N GLU A 38 0.14 -4.82 1.52
CA GLU A 38 0.23 -5.68 2.69
C GLU A 38 1.33 -5.23 3.66
N THR A 39 1.01 -5.29 4.95
CA THR A 39 1.91 -4.88 6.04
C THR A 39 1.54 -5.54 7.37
N LEU A 40 2.54 -5.69 8.24
CA LEU A 40 2.37 -6.16 9.62
C LEU A 40 2.10 -5.00 10.60
N GLU A 41 2.19 -3.75 10.13
CA GLU A 41 2.03 -2.54 10.93
C GLU A 41 0.85 -1.70 10.42
N TYR A 42 -0.16 -1.50 11.26
CA TYR A 42 -1.34 -0.72 10.91
C TYR A 42 -1.01 0.76 10.60
N SER A 43 -0.04 1.35 11.30
CA SER A 43 0.44 2.72 11.02
C SER A 43 1.00 2.87 9.59
N THR A 44 1.46 1.78 8.98
CA THR A 44 1.89 1.79 7.58
C THR A 44 0.70 1.75 6.63
N VAL A 45 -0.44 1.17 7.02
CA VAL A 45 -1.72 1.28 6.29
C VAL A 45 -2.20 2.73 6.25
N GLU A 46 -2.14 3.44 7.37
CA GLU A 46 -2.53 4.85 7.43
C GLU A 46 -1.66 5.72 6.49
N ARG A 47 -0.34 5.48 6.49
CA ARG A 47 0.57 6.13 5.53
C ARG A 47 0.26 5.77 4.07
N PHE A 48 -0.16 4.53 3.82
CA PHE A 48 -0.57 4.11 2.48
C PHE A 48 -1.85 4.85 2.06
N GLU A 49 -2.83 4.99 2.94
CA GLU A 49 -4.04 5.78 2.69
C GLU A 49 -3.72 7.23 2.35
N GLU A 50 -2.81 7.87 3.08
CA GLU A 50 -2.35 9.22 2.80
C GLU A 50 -1.70 9.33 1.40
N CYS A 51 -0.87 8.35 1.03
CA CYS A 51 -0.28 8.29 -0.31
C CYS A 51 -1.37 8.16 -1.38
N VAL A 52 -2.35 7.27 -1.17
CA VAL A 52 -3.46 7.04 -2.10
C VAL A 52 -4.27 8.32 -2.29
N LYS A 53 -4.66 9.00 -1.20
CA LYS A 53 -5.40 10.27 -1.24
C LYS A 53 -4.62 11.37 -1.96
N SER A 54 -3.32 11.50 -1.65
CA SER A 54 -2.42 12.45 -2.29
C SER A 54 -2.33 12.27 -3.81
N LEU A 55 -2.41 11.03 -4.29
CA LEU A 55 -2.39 10.67 -5.71
C LEU A 55 -3.79 10.68 -6.35
N GLY A 56 -4.79 11.23 -5.67
CA GLY A 56 -6.17 11.35 -6.18
C GLY A 56 -6.95 10.03 -6.19
N GLY A 57 -6.54 9.05 -5.38
CA GLY A 57 -7.20 7.76 -5.23
C GLY A 57 -8.11 7.67 -4.01
N THR A 58 -8.56 6.45 -3.72
CA THR A 58 -9.38 6.13 -2.54
C THR A 58 -9.02 4.76 -1.99
N LEU A 59 -8.90 4.69 -0.66
CA LEU A 59 -8.81 3.44 0.07
C LEU A 59 -10.21 2.81 0.12
N ILE A 60 -10.31 1.55 -0.29
CA ILE A 60 -11.56 0.82 -0.45
C ILE A 60 -11.83 -0.05 0.79
N SER A 61 -10.84 -0.82 1.22
CA SER A 61 -10.97 -1.67 2.41
C SER A 61 -9.61 -1.90 3.08
N VAL A 62 -9.66 -2.24 4.37
CA VAL A 62 -8.54 -2.74 5.14
C VAL A 62 -9.03 -3.96 5.90
N GLU A 63 -8.39 -5.10 5.68
CA GLU A 63 -8.82 -6.37 6.24
C GLU A 63 -7.63 -7.07 6.92
N PRO A 64 -7.82 -7.65 8.11
CA PRO A 64 -6.84 -8.56 8.69
C PRO A 64 -6.92 -9.91 7.95
N THR A 65 -5.86 -10.29 7.22
CA THR A 65 -5.90 -11.47 6.34
C THR A 65 -5.43 -12.75 7.05
N LYS A 66 -4.34 -12.68 7.82
CA LYS A 66 -3.78 -13.83 8.56
C LYS A 66 -2.88 -13.39 9.70
N LYS A 67 -2.47 -14.34 10.54
CA LYS A 67 -1.40 -14.14 11.53
C LYS A 67 -0.08 -14.68 10.97
N VAL A 68 0.97 -13.87 11.06
CA VAL A 68 2.33 -14.23 10.65
C VAL A 68 3.20 -14.37 11.89
N TRP A 69 4.03 -15.39 11.93
CA TRP A 69 5.02 -15.59 12.99
C TRP A 69 6.23 -14.68 12.76
N ILE A 70 6.59 -13.90 13.78
CA ILE A 70 7.85 -13.18 13.87
C ILE A 70 8.70 -13.87 14.94
N GLY A 71 9.76 -14.53 14.50
CA GLY A 71 10.60 -15.36 15.36
C GLY A 71 9.80 -16.51 15.99
N ASN A 72 10.23 -16.94 17.18
CA ASN A 72 9.70 -18.15 17.80
C ASN A 72 8.47 -17.91 18.71
N HIS A 73 8.13 -16.66 19.02
CA HIS A 73 7.20 -16.37 20.12
C HIS A 73 6.12 -15.34 19.82
N ARG A 74 6.18 -14.63 18.68
CA ARG A 74 5.26 -13.54 18.41
C ARG A 74 4.45 -13.81 17.15
N GLN A 75 3.12 -13.76 17.30
CA GLN A 75 2.21 -13.65 16.17
C GLN A 75 1.82 -12.19 15.97
N VAL A 76 1.81 -11.74 14.72
CA VAL A 76 1.30 -10.42 14.33
C VAL A 76 0.28 -10.57 13.21
N ILE A 77 -0.66 -9.63 13.16
CA ILE A 77 -1.70 -9.60 12.12
C ILE A 77 -1.07 -9.03 10.84
N LEU A 78 -1.28 -9.72 9.73
CA LEU A 78 -1.07 -9.18 8.39
C LEU A 78 -2.33 -8.44 7.97
N TYR A 79 -2.17 -7.14 7.70
CA TYR A 79 -3.23 -6.30 7.15
C TYR A 79 -3.06 -6.22 5.64
N GLN A 80 -4.18 -6.38 4.93
CA GLN A 80 -4.28 -6.11 3.51
C GLN A 80 -5.17 -4.88 3.30
N ALA A 81 -4.62 -3.87 2.65
CA ALA A 81 -5.32 -2.67 2.26
C ALA A 81 -5.52 -2.67 0.74
N LYS A 82 -6.77 -2.43 0.31
CA LYS A 82 -7.15 -2.33 -1.10
C LYS A 82 -7.47 -0.89 -1.44
N ALA A 83 -6.88 -0.38 -2.52
CA ALA A 83 -7.13 0.99 -2.99
C ALA A 83 -7.28 1.06 -4.51
N SER A 84 -7.94 2.11 -4.99
CA SER A 84 -7.96 2.50 -6.40
C SER A 84 -7.34 3.87 -6.58
N LEU A 85 -6.59 4.06 -7.66
CA LEU A 85 -6.24 5.40 -8.14
C LEU A 85 -7.22 5.76 -9.26
N HIS A 86 -7.88 6.91 -9.17
CA HIS A 86 -8.88 7.30 -10.17
C HIS A 86 -8.25 7.72 -11.51
N THR A 87 -6.96 8.03 -11.51
CA THR A 87 -6.23 8.42 -12.71
C THR A 87 -5.95 7.19 -13.60
N PRO A 88 -6.57 7.09 -14.78
CA PRO A 88 -6.24 6.03 -15.73
C PRO A 88 -4.78 6.16 -16.18
N HIS A 89 -4.13 5.03 -16.48
CA HIS A 89 -2.73 4.97 -16.91
C HIS A 89 -1.73 5.65 -15.96
N HIS A 90 -1.98 5.64 -14.65
CA HIS A 90 -1.04 6.19 -13.68
C HIS A 90 0.36 5.61 -13.86
N ALA A 91 1.40 6.45 -13.77
CA ALA A 91 2.80 6.06 -13.90
C ALA A 91 3.24 4.92 -12.94
N LEU A 92 2.46 4.66 -11.88
CA LEU A 92 2.71 3.59 -10.92
C LEU A 92 2.38 2.22 -11.51
N ASN A 93 1.40 2.12 -12.41
CA ASN A 93 1.10 0.87 -13.11
C ASN A 93 2.27 0.47 -14.01
N GLN A 94 2.80 1.41 -14.80
CA GLN A 94 3.98 1.17 -15.63
C GLN A 94 5.21 0.82 -14.77
N TYR A 95 5.37 1.51 -13.63
CA TYR A 95 6.45 1.23 -12.70
C TYR A 95 6.33 -0.18 -12.09
N TRP A 96 5.13 -0.60 -11.69
CA TRP A 96 4.88 -1.94 -11.17
C TRP A 96 5.13 -3.02 -12.22
N ILE A 97 4.72 -2.82 -13.48
CA ILE A 97 5.04 -3.76 -14.57
C ILE A 97 6.56 -3.95 -14.70
N LYS A 98 7.34 -2.88 -14.51
CA LYS A 98 8.80 -2.91 -14.67
C LYS A 98 9.56 -3.46 -13.46
N TYR A 99 9.09 -3.18 -12.23
CA TYR A 99 9.87 -3.40 -11.01
C TYR A 99 9.12 -4.14 -9.89
N GLY A 100 7.84 -4.43 -10.09
CA GLY A 100 6.99 -5.10 -9.12
C GLY A 100 7.05 -6.62 -9.25
N GLY A 101 6.15 -7.28 -8.51
CA GLY A 101 5.88 -8.71 -8.63
C GLY A 101 4.39 -8.98 -8.65
N PHE A 102 4.03 -10.19 -9.09
CA PHE A 102 2.64 -10.68 -9.11
C PHE A 102 2.09 -11.00 -7.72
N TYR A 103 2.99 -11.25 -6.77
CA TYR A 103 2.66 -11.62 -5.40
C TYR A 103 3.36 -10.69 -4.42
N THR A 104 2.73 -10.47 -3.28
CA THR A 104 3.37 -9.76 -2.18
C THR A 104 4.47 -10.62 -1.57
N ARG A 105 5.36 -10.00 -0.80
CA ARG A 105 6.39 -10.72 -0.04
C ARG A 105 5.84 -11.63 1.07
N PHE A 106 4.55 -11.52 1.38
CA PHE A 106 3.87 -12.31 2.42
C PHE A 106 3.06 -13.46 1.82
N ASP A 107 3.08 -13.60 0.49
CA ASP A 107 2.57 -14.79 -0.18
C ASP A 107 3.44 -16.00 0.21
N GLU A 108 2.79 -17.05 0.70
CA GLU A 108 3.41 -18.27 1.22
C GLU A 108 3.49 -19.39 0.18
N ARG A 109 3.08 -19.14 -1.08
CA ARG A 109 3.19 -20.13 -2.15
C ARG A 109 4.66 -20.59 -2.27
N PRO A 110 4.93 -21.91 -2.21
CA PRO A 110 6.24 -22.43 -2.54
C PRO A 110 6.58 -22.08 -4.00
N CYS A 111 7.82 -21.67 -4.24
CA CYS A 111 8.37 -21.51 -5.59
C CYS A 111 8.30 -22.81 -6.38
#